data_AF-A0A6B1G5V1-F1
#
_entry.id   AF-A0A6B1G5V1-F1
#
_cell.length_a   1.000
_cell.length_b   1.000
_cell.length_c   1.000
_cell.angle_alpha   90.00
_cell.angle_beta   90.00
_cell.angle_gamma   90.00
#
_symmetry.space_group_name_H-M   'P 1'
#
loop_
_entity.id
_entity.type
_entity.pdbx_description
1 polymer ?
#
loop_
_entity_poly.entity_id
_entity_poly.type
_entity_poly.pdbx_seq_one_letter_code
_entity_poly.pdbx_strand_id
1 'polypeptide(L)'
;MVRQRRFKAARRLLGLFGVVVTVWASTGCGGGGSGMIAVEGSSASVPSPEVPSTGPVLRWTEFDPGVDQPGRLFSVGDGRVVIGGQRAGAEPYFVVTADGSDWSELHLPPSIWPTSLDVTGDLWAVAGWPRDSPRHASVRGRIYVSDDEGSTWREVRPETASRELPEHTLAHPIVVAVATSGPHVVAAVRTHLSLDFEVLLRDRGLLPPGSDPRWISIDGDGVGFDMIVEPASDASQPDSASQMPDEPLRFTVGELGLSAAQMAIIEGAHDPRPIRIYSGSGPVLTETAVLDGWRASAVGNDSGFVLLIDAGGGMVTLFTSPDGQAWSDQTPDALPARARFDSSALESDGTVWMLRTDGTDSYLTRWSDGSSDVQVTRLGDFPPLAQFSAGPAGLAATATQPRSQSSAEGSDTSGRPVGRVAKDGYELRYGEPQGGVTLWDLAADAAVYEFGPETLDSIEPPEGVREVEEGDDFELTFEDPDTGEDLVTFTRDDLETVFSAQTETAGSQSPETWVGWSADGENWGWQTVGEAFGLGDAEASASVAMGENYVIASVQVFDVAASDSSESGDHATVTWSNGASRWFIARMP
;
A
#
# COMPACT_ATOMS: atom_id res chain seq x y z
N MET A 1 9.62 8.77 -40.98
CA MET A 1 9.22 9.19 -39.61
C MET A 1 8.71 7.94 -38.92
N VAL A 2 9.60 7.29 -38.17
CA VAL A 2 9.35 6.01 -37.49
C VAL A 2 8.66 6.32 -36.16
N ARG A 3 7.50 5.70 -35.91
CA ARG A 3 6.72 5.85 -34.68
C ARG A 3 7.29 4.91 -33.61
N GLN A 4 7.70 5.47 -32.49
CA GLN A 4 8.09 4.74 -31.28
C GLN A 4 6.83 4.12 -30.62
N ARG A 5 6.81 2.79 -30.49
CA ARG A 5 5.91 2.06 -29.57
C ARG A 5 6.68 1.89 -28.26
N ARG A 6 6.06 2.24 -27.13
CA ARG A 6 6.65 2.20 -25.77
C ARG A 6 6.47 0.82 -25.15
N PHE A 7 7.46 0.33 -24.40
CA PHE A 7 7.51 -1.00 -23.78
C PHE A 7 7.01 -0.97 -22.33
N LYS A 8 6.36 -2.07 -21.92
CA LYS A 8 5.57 -2.17 -20.67
C LYS A 8 5.70 -3.58 -20.07
N ALA A 9 6.87 -4.20 -20.23
CA ALA A 9 7.04 -5.63 -20.11
C ALA A 9 7.16 -6.15 -18.69
N ALA A 10 8.07 -5.65 -17.84
CA ALA A 10 8.27 -6.28 -16.53
C ALA A 10 7.02 -6.22 -15.63
N ARG A 11 6.26 -5.14 -15.73
CA ARG A 11 4.98 -4.99 -15.02
C ARG A 11 3.84 -5.82 -15.61
N ARG A 12 3.95 -6.24 -16.88
CA ARG A 12 3.00 -7.15 -17.56
C ARG A 12 3.41 -8.62 -17.42
N LEU A 13 4.68 -8.96 -17.53
CA LEU A 13 5.25 -10.27 -17.18
C LEU A 13 4.85 -10.64 -15.75
N LEU A 14 5.11 -9.79 -14.76
CA LEU A 14 4.68 -10.04 -13.37
C LEU A 14 3.15 -9.97 -13.15
N GLY A 15 2.42 -9.27 -14.03
CA GLY A 15 0.96 -9.13 -13.96
C GLY A 15 0.15 -10.24 -14.67
N LEU A 16 0.73 -10.89 -15.68
CA LEU A 16 0.14 -11.98 -16.47
C LEU A 16 0.17 -13.32 -15.71
N PHE A 17 1.18 -13.54 -14.85
CA PHE A 17 1.37 -14.83 -14.15
C PHE A 17 0.59 -14.97 -12.84
N GLY A 18 -0.42 -14.13 -12.57
CA GLY A 18 -1.27 -14.30 -11.40
C GLY A 18 -0.53 -14.32 -10.06
N VAL A 19 0.71 -13.83 -10.01
CA VAL A 19 1.47 -13.62 -8.77
C VAL A 19 0.86 -12.41 -8.07
N VAL A 20 -0.32 -12.59 -7.52
CA VAL A 20 -0.84 -11.73 -6.46
C VAL A 20 -0.07 -12.10 -5.20
N VAL A 21 1.19 -11.65 -5.09
CA VAL A 21 1.64 -11.33 -3.74
C VAL A 21 0.71 -10.20 -3.33
N THR A 22 -0.17 -10.46 -2.38
CA THR A 22 -0.92 -9.40 -1.71
C THR A 22 0.07 -8.65 -0.82
N VAL A 23 1.08 -8.01 -1.43
CA VAL A 23 1.75 -6.88 -0.82
C VAL A 23 0.82 -5.72 -1.09
N TRP A 24 0.34 -5.08 -0.03
CA TRP A 24 -0.16 -3.72 -0.14
C TRP A 24 0.99 -2.85 -0.67
N ALA A 25 1.10 -2.72 -2.00
CA ALA A 25 2.14 -1.95 -2.66
C ALA A 25 1.48 -0.89 -3.55
N SER A 26 1.44 0.34 -3.04
CA SER A 26 1.18 1.52 -3.86
C SER A 26 2.36 1.80 -4.78
N THR A 27 2.09 1.98 -6.06
CA THR A 27 3.08 2.13 -7.13
C THR A 27 3.78 3.49 -7.11
N GLY A 28 5.11 3.50 -7.15
CA GLY A 28 5.94 4.69 -7.34
C GLY A 28 7.01 4.48 -8.43
N CYS A 29 7.16 5.44 -9.34
CA CYS A 29 8.16 5.47 -10.41
C CYS A 29 9.50 6.05 -9.89
N GLY A 30 10.63 5.43 -10.26
CA GLY A 30 11.98 5.84 -9.86
C GLY A 30 12.76 6.64 -10.91
N GLY A 31 13.69 7.47 -10.46
CA GLY A 31 14.71 8.15 -11.26
C GLY A 31 16.10 7.89 -10.66
N GLY A 32 17.09 7.59 -11.50
CA GLY A 32 18.41 7.05 -11.11
C GLY A 32 19.52 8.08 -10.94
N GLY A 33 20.55 7.67 -10.16
CA GLY A 33 21.86 8.31 -10.08
C GLY A 33 22.89 7.30 -9.53
N SER A 34 23.90 6.95 -10.33
CA SER A 34 24.91 5.94 -10.02
C SER A 34 26.12 6.50 -9.26
N GLY A 35 26.61 5.76 -8.27
CA GLY A 35 27.94 5.90 -7.67
C GLY A 35 28.49 4.54 -7.25
N MET A 36 29.58 4.08 -7.88
CA MET A 36 30.26 2.82 -7.57
C MET A 36 31.21 2.98 -6.36
N ILE A 37 31.09 2.12 -5.35
CA ILE A 37 32.11 1.87 -4.33
C ILE A 37 32.47 0.39 -4.39
N ALA A 38 33.75 0.08 -4.62
CA ALA A 38 34.28 -1.28 -4.54
C ALA A 38 34.58 -1.65 -3.08
N VAL A 39 34.08 -2.80 -2.62
CA VAL A 39 34.37 -3.37 -1.30
C VAL A 39 35.05 -4.72 -1.50
N GLU A 40 36.28 -4.86 -0.99
CA GLU A 40 37.04 -6.11 -0.97
C GLU A 40 36.47 -7.08 0.08
N GLY A 41 36.19 -8.31 -0.33
CA GLY A 41 35.59 -9.36 0.50
C GLY A 41 36.57 -9.98 1.50
N SER A 42 36.28 -9.84 2.78
CA SER A 42 36.83 -10.67 3.86
C SER A 42 35.78 -11.70 4.26
N SER A 43 36.12 -12.98 4.17
CA SER A 43 35.30 -14.10 4.63
C SER A 43 35.21 -14.12 6.16
N ALA A 44 34.29 -13.33 6.71
CA ALA A 44 33.92 -13.39 8.12
C ALA A 44 32.84 -14.48 8.33
N SER A 45 33.03 -15.30 9.35
CA SER A 45 32.04 -16.25 9.84
C SER A 45 30.72 -15.53 10.16
N VAL A 46 29.62 -15.96 9.53
CA VAL A 46 28.27 -15.44 9.81
C VAL A 46 27.91 -15.83 11.26
N PRO A 47 27.72 -14.86 12.18
CA PRO A 47 27.28 -15.18 13.53
C PRO A 47 25.88 -15.77 13.48
N SER A 48 25.61 -16.80 14.31
CA SER A 48 24.23 -17.23 14.57
C SER A 48 23.43 -16.03 15.08
N PRO A 49 22.17 -15.83 14.66
CA PRO A 49 21.37 -14.70 15.07
C PRO A 49 21.21 -14.76 16.60
N GLU A 50 21.97 -13.93 17.32
CA GLU A 50 21.73 -13.67 18.73
C GLU A 50 20.31 -13.10 18.84
N VAL A 51 19.57 -13.54 19.86
CA VAL A 51 18.20 -13.09 20.08
C VAL A 51 18.20 -11.56 20.09
N PRO A 52 17.54 -10.92 19.12
CA PRO A 52 17.68 -9.48 18.87
C PRO A 52 16.90 -8.59 19.87
N SER A 53 16.40 -9.19 20.96
CA SER A 53 15.68 -8.51 22.02
C SER A 53 16.66 -7.83 22.98
N THR A 54 16.73 -6.50 22.93
CA THR A 54 17.51 -5.66 23.85
C THR A 54 16.67 -5.07 24.98
N GLY A 55 15.35 -5.02 24.79
CA GLY A 55 14.35 -4.54 25.75
C GLY A 55 13.54 -5.66 26.42
N PRO A 56 12.63 -5.32 27.33
CA PRO A 56 11.77 -6.30 28.00
C PRO A 56 10.70 -6.81 27.02
N VAL A 57 10.48 -8.12 27.03
CA VAL A 57 9.39 -8.75 26.26
C VAL A 57 8.05 -8.59 26.96
N LEU A 58 7.00 -8.38 26.18
CA LEU A 58 5.65 -8.19 26.69
C LEU A 58 5.01 -9.51 27.12
N ARG A 59 4.09 -9.42 28.08
CA ARG A 59 3.24 -10.55 28.48
C ARG A 59 1.83 -10.32 27.95
N TRP A 60 1.42 -11.17 27.03
CA TRP A 60 0.13 -11.08 26.36
C TRP A 60 -0.92 -11.89 27.09
N THR A 61 -2.10 -11.30 27.24
CA THR A 61 -3.30 -11.95 27.77
C THR A 61 -4.36 -11.91 26.69
N GLU A 62 -4.90 -13.06 26.32
CA GLU A 62 -6.01 -13.13 25.38
C GLU A 62 -7.27 -12.51 26.02
N PHE A 63 -8.03 -11.76 25.22
CA PHE A 63 -9.30 -11.16 25.61
C PHE A 63 -10.26 -11.16 24.43
N ASP A 64 -11.51 -10.75 24.66
CA ASP A 64 -12.52 -10.60 23.62
C ASP A 64 -13.11 -9.17 23.67
N PRO A 65 -12.81 -8.30 22.69
CA PRO A 65 -13.41 -6.97 22.59
C PRO A 65 -14.87 -6.99 22.10
N GLY A 66 -15.46 -8.17 21.87
CA GLY A 66 -16.73 -8.33 21.19
C GLY A 66 -16.62 -8.04 19.69
N VAL A 67 -15.45 -8.32 19.10
CA VAL A 67 -15.18 -8.05 17.69
C VAL A 67 -14.92 -9.32 16.86
N ASP A 68 -15.94 -9.74 16.10
CA ASP A 68 -15.93 -10.99 15.31
C ASP A 68 -14.94 -10.99 14.14
N GLN A 69 -14.82 -9.86 13.42
CA GLN A 69 -13.96 -9.71 12.25
C GLN A 69 -13.12 -8.43 12.40
N PRO A 70 -11.81 -8.54 12.65
CA PRO A 70 -10.93 -7.39 12.73
C PRO A 70 -10.85 -6.71 11.37
N GLY A 71 -11.07 -5.40 11.37
CA GLY A 71 -10.82 -4.54 10.24
C GLY A 71 -9.53 -3.76 10.44
N ARG A 72 -9.56 -2.78 11.35
CA ARG A 72 -8.45 -1.84 11.56
C ARG A 72 -8.24 -1.56 13.04
N LEU A 73 -7.00 -1.40 13.44
CA LEU A 73 -6.61 -0.95 14.77
C LEU A 73 -5.98 0.44 14.65
N PHE A 74 -6.40 1.36 15.50
CA PHE A 74 -5.90 2.72 15.52
C PHE A 74 -5.44 3.07 16.93
N SER A 75 -4.21 3.58 17.04
CA SER A 75 -3.78 4.35 18.21
C SER A 75 -4.21 5.79 18.04
N VAL A 76 -4.77 6.34 19.09
CA VAL A 76 -5.24 7.73 19.14
C VAL A 76 -4.28 8.51 20.04
N GLY A 77 -4.08 9.80 19.75
CA GLY A 77 -3.06 10.62 20.40
C GLY A 77 -3.12 10.53 21.92
N ASP A 78 -4.30 10.59 22.52
CA ASP A 78 -4.47 10.55 23.99
C ASP A 78 -4.37 9.16 24.63
N GLY A 79 -3.91 8.15 23.90
CA GLY A 79 -3.69 6.80 24.43
C GLY A 79 -4.92 5.89 24.39
N ARG A 80 -6.02 6.34 23.78
CA ARG A 80 -7.13 5.44 23.42
C ARG A 80 -6.76 4.56 22.23
N VAL A 81 -7.39 3.39 22.19
CA VAL A 81 -7.34 2.49 21.03
C VAL A 81 -8.73 2.33 20.45
N VAL A 82 -8.83 2.43 19.13
CA VAL A 82 -10.06 2.15 18.38
C VAL A 82 -9.87 0.89 17.55
N ILE A 83 -10.83 -0.03 17.66
CA ILE A 83 -10.95 -1.20 16.80
C ILE A 83 -12.13 -1.00 15.86
N GLY A 84 -11.89 -1.08 14.56
CA GLY A 84 -12.93 -1.21 13.54
C GLY A 84 -13.13 -2.68 13.18
N GLY A 85 -14.37 -3.12 13.07
CA GLY A 85 -14.75 -4.45 12.61
C GLY A 85 -16.00 -4.46 11.74
N GLN A 86 -16.44 -5.65 11.33
CA GLN A 86 -17.69 -5.85 10.56
C GLN A 86 -18.62 -6.82 11.30
N ARG A 87 -19.89 -6.43 11.50
CA ARG A 87 -20.92 -7.32 12.03
C ARG A 87 -21.38 -8.31 10.95
N ALA A 88 -21.99 -9.42 11.37
CA ALA A 88 -22.73 -10.29 10.46
C ALA A 88 -23.71 -9.45 9.61
N GLY A 89 -23.50 -9.41 8.29
CA GLY A 89 -24.24 -8.52 7.38
C GLY A 89 -23.47 -7.30 6.87
N ALA A 90 -22.16 -7.22 7.12
CA ALA A 90 -21.23 -6.22 6.59
C ALA A 90 -21.45 -4.77 7.06
N GLU A 91 -22.18 -4.56 8.16
CA GLU A 91 -22.24 -3.25 8.80
C GLU A 91 -20.93 -3.01 9.57
N PRO A 92 -20.18 -1.95 9.25
CA PRO A 92 -18.98 -1.62 10.01
C PRO A 92 -19.39 -1.06 11.36
N TYR A 93 -18.68 -1.46 12.40
CA TYR A 93 -18.82 -0.93 13.75
C TYR A 93 -17.43 -0.70 14.33
N PHE A 94 -17.38 0.17 15.32
CA PHE A 94 -16.15 0.58 15.95
C PHE A 94 -16.33 0.46 17.45
N VAL A 95 -15.32 0.00 18.14
CA VAL A 95 -15.25 0.02 19.60
C VAL A 95 -14.02 0.79 20.03
N VAL A 96 -14.13 1.54 21.10
CA VAL A 96 -13.07 2.36 21.66
C VAL A 96 -12.83 1.97 23.11
N THR A 97 -11.57 2.03 23.52
CA THR A 97 -11.16 1.83 24.90
C THR A 97 -10.09 2.84 25.29
N ALA A 98 -10.14 3.30 26.53
CA ALA A 98 -9.09 4.14 27.11
C ALA A 98 -8.05 3.34 27.88
N ASP A 99 -8.40 2.13 28.32
CA ASP A 99 -7.58 1.34 29.23
C ASP A 99 -7.36 -0.09 28.73
N GLY A 100 -7.92 -0.50 27.60
CA GLY A 100 -7.83 -1.85 27.07
C GLY A 100 -8.72 -2.89 27.76
N SER A 101 -9.44 -2.54 28.83
CA SER A 101 -10.36 -3.43 29.56
C SER A 101 -11.82 -3.09 29.29
N ASP A 102 -12.16 -1.80 29.29
CA ASP A 102 -13.52 -1.33 29.12
C ASP A 102 -13.73 -0.84 27.68
N TRP A 103 -14.66 -1.48 26.99
CA TRP A 103 -14.95 -1.24 25.58
C TRP A 103 -16.33 -0.62 25.39
N SER A 104 -16.37 0.48 24.66
CA SER A 104 -17.62 1.15 24.31
C SER A 104 -17.80 1.18 22.79
N GLU A 105 -19.01 0.92 22.31
CA GLU A 105 -19.32 1.07 20.88
C GLU A 105 -19.28 2.54 20.48
N LEU A 106 -18.50 2.84 19.45
CA LEU A 106 -18.45 4.12 18.78
C LEU A 106 -19.52 4.15 17.68
N HIS A 107 -20.66 4.77 17.97
CA HIS A 107 -21.76 4.90 17.02
C HIS A 107 -21.46 5.96 15.95
N LEU A 108 -20.82 5.54 14.85
CA LEU A 108 -20.52 6.44 13.73
C LEU A 108 -21.79 6.94 13.01
N PRO A 109 -21.71 8.09 12.31
CA PRO A 109 -22.79 8.54 11.44
C PRO A 109 -23.20 7.44 10.44
N PRO A 110 -24.50 7.10 10.32
CA PRO A 110 -24.94 5.96 9.51
C PRO A 110 -24.69 6.13 8.02
N SER A 111 -24.34 7.33 7.58
CA SER A 111 -24.14 7.68 6.17
C SER A 111 -22.69 7.66 5.73
N ILE A 112 -21.72 7.19 6.56
CA ILE A 112 -20.32 7.12 6.15
C ILE A 112 -19.64 5.75 6.28
N TRP A 113 -18.66 5.51 5.39
CA TRP A 113 -17.56 4.56 5.51
C TRP A 113 -16.33 5.35 5.99
N PRO A 114 -15.89 5.21 7.25
CA PRO A 114 -14.79 6.00 7.77
C PRO A 114 -13.46 5.62 7.11
N THR A 115 -12.68 6.63 6.77
CA THR A 115 -11.32 6.50 6.20
C THR A 115 -10.26 7.09 7.11
N SER A 116 -10.63 8.08 7.93
CA SER A 116 -9.77 8.73 8.92
C SER A 116 -10.60 9.04 10.16
N LEU A 117 -10.00 8.89 11.34
CA LEU A 117 -10.65 9.05 12.63
C LEU A 117 -9.64 9.67 13.59
N ASP A 118 -10.04 10.73 14.27
CA ASP A 118 -9.35 11.29 15.43
C ASP A 118 -10.36 11.35 16.59
N VAL A 119 -10.08 10.65 17.69
CA VAL A 119 -10.93 10.66 18.89
C VAL A 119 -10.17 11.19 20.10
N THR A 120 -9.24 12.12 19.87
CA THR A 120 -8.42 12.73 20.92
C THR A 120 -9.22 13.76 21.74
N GLY A 121 -9.15 13.67 23.06
CA GLY A 121 -9.79 14.63 23.96
C GLY A 121 -11.33 14.66 23.85
N ASP A 122 -11.91 15.86 24.05
CA ASP A 122 -13.37 16.06 24.13
C ASP A 122 -14.05 16.20 22.76
N LEU A 123 -13.29 16.54 21.71
CA LEU A 123 -13.82 16.75 20.36
C LEU A 123 -13.31 15.65 19.45
N TRP A 124 -14.21 14.78 18.98
CA TRP A 124 -13.89 13.71 18.06
C TRP A 124 -14.23 14.13 16.65
N ALA A 125 -13.45 13.66 15.68
CA ALA A 125 -13.71 13.86 14.27
C ALA A 125 -13.57 12.55 13.49
N VAL A 126 -14.48 12.33 12.56
CA VAL A 126 -14.43 11.22 11.62
C VAL A 126 -14.62 11.75 10.21
N ALA A 127 -13.77 11.28 9.30
CA ALA A 127 -13.88 11.57 7.89
C ALA A 127 -14.05 10.28 7.11
N GLY A 128 -14.83 10.32 6.02
CA GLY A 128 -15.14 9.12 5.26
C GLY A 128 -15.93 9.37 4.00
N TRP A 129 -16.30 8.27 3.36
CA TRP A 129 -17.07 8.24 2.12
C TRP A 129 -18.55 8.04 2.40
N PRO A 130 -19.49 8.63 1.63
CA PRO A 130 -20.91 8.36 1.80
C PRO A 130 -21.23 6.88 1.56
N ARG A 131 -22.04 6.24 2.40
CA ARG A 131 -22.39 4.81 2.25
C ARG A 131 -23.26 4.51 1.04
N ASP A 132 -24.09 5.47 0.67
CA ASP A 132 -24.99 5.45 -0.47
C ASP A 132 -24.30 5.77 -1.80
N SER A 133 -23.01 6.16 -1.77
CA SER A 133 -22.24 6.39 -2.99
C SER A 133 -21.99 5.05 -3.68
N PRO A 134 -22.36 4.90 -4.97
CA PRO A 134 -21.87 3.79 -5.78
C PRO A 134 -20.35 3.69 -5.63
N ARG A 135 -19.81 2.48 -5.47
CA ARG A 135 -18.35 2.26 -5.25
C ARG A 135 -17.44 2.93 -6.30
N HIS A 136 -18.01 3.38 -7.43
CA HIS A 136 -17.32 4.01 -8.55
C HIS A 136 -17.75 5.46 -8.83
N ALA A 137 -18.77 5.99 -8.15
CA ALA A 137 -19.21 7.36 -8.35
C ALA A 137 -18.47 8.29 -7.39
N SER A 138 -17.62 9.17 -7.95
CA SER A 138 -17.42 10.55 -7.50
C SER A 138 -17.59 10.84 -5.99
N VAL A 139 -16.77 10.19 -5.18
CA VAL A 139 -16.98 10.16 -3.73
C VAL A 139 -16.51 11.47 -3.10
N ARG A 140 -17.46 12.32 -2.70
CA ARG A 140 -17.17 13.49 -1.85
C ARG A 140 -16.94 13.03 -0.42
N GLY A 141 -15.73 13.23 0.09
CA GLY A 141 -15.42 13.04 1.50
C GLY A 141 -16.32 13.90 2.39
N ARG A 142 -16.83 13.29 3.46
CA ARG A 142 -17.64 13.96 4.49
C ARG A 142 -16.86 13.97 5.80
N ILE A 143 -17.05 15.02 6.58
CA ILE A 143 -16.41 15.17 7.89
C ILE A 143 -17.52 15.37 8.91
N TYR A 144 -17.43 14.64 10.00
CA TYR A 144 -18.32 14.77 11.14
C TYR A 144 -17.51 14.99 12.39
N VAL A 145 -18.07 15.76 13.31
CA VAL A 145 -17.47 15.98 14.63
C VAL A 145 -18.49 15.70 15.72
N SER A 146 -17.99 15.29 16.88
CA SER A 146 -18.76 15.01 18.09
C SER A 146 -18.05 15.62 19.29
N ASP A 147 -18.79 16.31 20.14
CA ASP A 147 -18.33 16.89 21.41
C ASP A 147 -18.91 16.14 22.63
N ASP A 148 -19.43 14.93 22.41
CA ASP A 148 -20.12 14.07 23.38
C ASP A 148 -19.73 12.60 23.22
N GLU A 149 -18.44 12.37 22.95
CA GLU A 149 -17.84 11.03 22.85
C GLU A 149 -18.54 10.12 21.82
N GLY A 150 -18.86 10.68 20.66
CA GLY A 150 -19.47 9.97 19.54
C GLY A 150 -20.97 9.68 19.72
N SER A 151 -21.61 10.21 20.77
CA SER A 151 -23.06 10.02 21.00
C SER A 151 -23.90 10.75 19.96
N THR A 152 -23.49 11.95 19.55
CA THR A 152 -24.09 12.73 18.47
C THR A 152 -23.02 13.27 17.53
N TRP A 153 -23.38 13.39 16.25
CA TRP A 153 -22.45 13.85 15.21
C TRP A 153 -23.05 14.99 14.42
N ARG A 154 -22.28 16.05 14.23
CA ARG A 154 -22.60 17.15 13.32
C ARG A 154 -21.68 17.14 12.12
N GLU A 155 -22.24 17.26 10.92
CA GLU A 155 -21.44 17.39 9.70
C GLU A 155 -20.76 18.77 9.68
N VAL A 156 -19.47 18.80 9.35
CA VAL A 156 -18.71 20.01 9.07
C VAL A 156 -18.25 19.99 7.61
N ARG A 157 -18.22 21.15 6.97
CA ARG A 157 -17.97 21.25 5.53
C ARG A 157 -16.77 22.14 5.23
N PRO A 158 -15.77 21.64 4.50
CA PRO A 158 -14.74 22.49 3.90
C PRO A 158 -15.39 23.51 2.94
N GLU A 159 -15.07 24.79 3.10
CA GLU A 159 -15.46 25.85 2.17
C GLU A 159 -14.64 25.73 0.89
N THR A 160 -15.03 24.80 0.02
CA THR A 160 -14.36 24.62 -1.27
C THR A 160 -14.72 25.76 -2.21
N ALA A 161 -13.73 26.57 -2.59
CA ALA A 161 -13.91 27.59 -3.60
C ALA A 161 -14.32 26.92 -4.93
N SER A 162 -15.38 27.43 -5.56
CA SER A 162 -15.79 26.98 -6.89
C SER A 162 -14.68 27.34 -7.89
N ARG A 163 -13.90 26.35 -8.30
CA ARG A 163 -12.94 26.49 -9.40
C ARG A 163 -13.67 26.21 -10.71
N GLU A 164 -13.41 27.02 -11.74
CA GLU A 164 -13.80 26.65 -13.10
C GLU A 164 -13.02 25.40 -13.51
N LEU A 165 -13.75 24.29 -13.69
CA LEU A 165 -13.21 23.03 -14.18
C LEU A 165 -13.39 22.98 -15.71
N PRO A 166 -12.54 22.22 -16.43
CA PRO A 166 -12.83 21.90 -17.82
C PRO A 166 -14.22 21.26 -17.95
N GLU A 167 -14.84 21.37 -19.14
CA GLU A 167 -16.15 20.77 -19.40
C GLU A 167 -16.16 19.27 -19.06
N HIS A 168 -17.30 18.77 -18.59
CA HIS A 168 -17.48 17.36 -18.17
C HIS A 168 -16.43 16.87 -17.16
N THR A 169 -15.81 17.77 -16.38
CA THR A 169 -14.88 17.41 -15.30
C THR A 169 -15.56 17.56 -13.96
N LEU A 170 -15.39 16.56 -13.11
CA LEU A 170 -15.86 16.57 -11.73
C LEU A 170 -14.68 16.75 -10.78
N ALA A 171 -14.91 17.49 -9.69
CA ALA A 171 -13.98 17.60 -8.57
C ALA A 171 -14.53 16.84 -7.35
N HIS A 172 -13.76 15.86 -6.89
CA HIS A 172 -14.06 15.03 -5.74
C HIS A 172 -13.13 15.41 -4.58
N PRO A 173 -13.57 16.22 -3.62
CA PRO A 173 -12.80 16.43 -2.41
C PRO A 173 -12.70 15.12 -1.65
N ILE A 174 -11.48 14.66 -1.39
CA ILE A 174 -11.14 13.47 -0.61
C ILE A 174 -10.45 13.98 0.65
N VAL A 175 -11.05 13.71 1.81
CA VAL A 175 -10.42 14.00 3.10
C VAL A 175 -9.37 12.92 3.33
N VAL A 176 -8.10 13.31 3.32
CA VAL A 176 -6.96 12.40 3.49
C VAL A 176 -6.51 12.31 4.94
N ALA A 177 -6.75 13.34 5.75
CA ALA A 177 -6.57 13.31 7.19
C ALA A 177 -7.51 14.30 7.89
N VAL A 178 -7.87 13.98 9.14
CA VAL A 178 -8.59 14.89 10.04
C VAL A 178 -7.94 14.83 11.42
N ALA A 179 -7.87 15.98 12.10
CA ALA A 179 -7.37 16.08 13.47
C ALA A 179 -8.14 17.12 14.28
N THR A 180 -8.14 16.98 15.59
CA THR A 180 -8.84 17.84 16.56
C THR A 180 -7.92 18.31 17.67
N SER A 181 -7.94 19.60 17.97
CA SER A 181 -7.24 20.19 19.13
C SER A 181 -8.11 21.25 19.76
N GLY A 182 -8.43 21.06 21.04
CA GLY A 182 -9.43 21.87 21.74
C GLY A 182 -10.75 21.92 20.97
N PRO A 183 -11.32 23.12 20.70
CA PRO A 183 -12.57 23.24 19.95
C PRO A 183 -12.37 23.28 18.42
N HIS A 184 -11.14 23.12 17.93
CA HIS A 184 -10.79 23.28 16.52
C HIS A 184 -10.62 21.94 15.82
N VAL A 185 -11.04 21.90 14.55
CA VAL A 185 -10.85 20.77 13.64
C VAL A 185 -10.00 21.24 12.47
N VAL A 186 -9.01 20.43 12.12
CA VAL A 186 -8.22 20.55 10.89
C VAL A 186 -8.55 19.37 9.98
N ALA A 187 -8.78 19.67 8.71
CA ALA A 187 -9.00 18.68 7.67
C ALA A 187 -8.04 18.91 6.49
N ALA A 188 -7.26 17.89 6.16
CA ALA A 188 -6.44 17.85 4.97
C ALA A 188 -7.25 17.24 3.82
N VAL A 189 -7.51 18.03 2.78
CA VAL A 189 -8.39 17.65 1.67
C VAL A 189 -7.61 17.70 0.35
N ARG A 190 -7.53 16.55 -0.30
CA ARG A 190 -7.04 16.43 -1.67
C ARG A 190 -8.21 16.47 -2.64
N THR A 191 -8.09 17.20 -3.75
CA THR A 191 -9.13 17.18 -4.78
C THR A 191 -8.77 16.17 -5.87
N HIS A 192 -9.55 15.12 -6.03
CA HIS A 192 -9.45 14.22 -7.18
C HIS A 192 -10.35 14.71 -8.31
N LEU A 193 -9.77 15.17 -9.40
CA LEU A 193 -10.47 15.41 -10.66
C LEU A 193 -10.64 14.12 -11.44
N SER A 194 -11.84 13.89 -11.94
CA SER A 194 -12.17 12.85 -12.92
C SER A 194 -13.03 13.43 -14.04
N LEU A 195 -13.14 12.75 -15.16
CA LEU A 195 -14.16 13.10 -16.16
C LEU A 195 -15.48 12.41 -15.83
N ASP A 196 -16.56 13.12 -16.07
CA ASP A 196 -17.91 12.57 -16.13
C ASP A 196 -18.10 11.97 -17.53
N PHE A 197 -17.61 10.74 -17.71
CA PHE A 197 -17.65 10.08 -19.01
C PHE A 197 -19.08 9.79 -19.46
N GLU A 198 -20.00 9.55 -18.54
CA GLU A 198 -21.41 9.35 -18.88
C GLU A 198 -22.00 10.60 -19.53
N VAL A 199 -21.83 11.76 -18.87
CA VAL A 199 -22.29 13.06 -19.42
C VAL A 199 -21.55 13.38 -20.72
N LEU A 200 -20.22 13.21 -20.76
CA LEU A 200 -19.42 13.44 -21.96
C LEU A 200 -19.91 12.60 -23.15
N LEU A 201 -20.05 11.28 -22.98
CA LEU A 201 -20.47 10.38 -24.06
C LEU A 201 -21.90 10.68 -24.49
N ARG A 202 -22.80 11.01 -23.55
CA ARG A 202 -24.18 11.40 -23.84
C ARG A 202 -24.25 12.69 -24.64
N ASP A 203 -23.51 13.72 -24.24
CA ASP A 203 -23.51 15.03 -24.92
C ASP A 203 -22.92 14.94 -26.34
N ARG A 204 -22.06 13.95 -26.59
CA ARG A 204 -21.51 13.65 -27.92
C ARG A 204 -22.35 12.66 -28.74
N GLY A 205 -23.45 12.13 -28.18
CA GLY A 205 -24.28 11.12 -28.85
C GLY A 205 -23.55 9.79 -29.06
N LEU A 206 -22.54 9.50 -28.25
CA LEU A 206 -21.71 8.31 -28.31
C LEU A 206 -22.17 7.22 -27.32
N LEU A 207 -22.99 7.57 -26.33
CA LEU A 207 -23.53 6.64 -25.35
C LEU A 207 -24.78 5.91 -25.89
N PRO A 208 -24.75 4.58 -26.09
CA PRO A 208 -25.94 3.82 -26.46
C PRO A 208 -27.08 3.99 -25.43
N PRO A 209 -28.36 4.05 -25.85
CA PRO A 209 -29.48 4.14 -24.92
C PRO A 209 -29.52 2.96 -23.94
N GLY A 210 -29.69 3.25 -22.64
CA GLY A 210 -29.77 2.22 -21.59
C GLY A 210 -28.42 1.58 -21.21
N SER A 211 -27.31 2.17 -21.64
CA SER A 211 -25.96 1.73 -21.28
C SER A 211 -25.30 2.66 -20.24
N ASP A 212 -24.48 2.07 -19.39
CA ASP A 212 -23.74 2.74 -18.32
C ASP A 212 -22.24 2.40 -18.43
N PRO A 213 -21.34 3.39 -18.67
CA PRO A 213 -19.91 3.15 -18.77
C PRO A 213 -19.32 2.86 -17.37
N ARG A 214 -18.68 1.70 -17.20
CA ARG A 214 -18.20 1.25 -15.87
C ARG A 214 -16.70 1.22 -15.71
N TRP A 215 -15.99 0.81 -16.76
CA TRP A 215 -14.55 0.70 -16.74
C TRP A 215 -13.94 1.42 -17.91
N ILE A 216 -12.75 1.95 -17.68
CA ILE A 216 -12.05 2.78 -18.64
C ILE A 216 -10.66 2.18 -18.81
N SER A 217 -10.35 1.79 -20.03
CA SER A 217 -9.01 1.44 -20.45
C SER A 217 -8.45 2.56 -21.31
N ILE A 218 -7.16 2.82 -21.17
CA ILE A 218 -6.45 3.79 -22.01
C ILE A 218 -5.33 3.02 -22.69
N ASP A 219 -5.37 2.96 -24.01
CA ASP A 219 -4.40 2.24 -24.82
C ASP A 219 -4.00 3.05 -26.06
N GLY A 220 -2.71 3.39 -26.15
CA GLY A 220 -2.19 4.19 -27.27
C GLY A 220 -2.88 5.55 -27.37
N ASP A 221 -3.65 5.76 -28.44
CA ASP A 221 -4.45 6.95 -28.74
C ASP A 221 -5.95 6.78 -28.48
N GLY A 222 -6.35 5.67 -27.86
CA GLY A 222 -7.72 5.30 -27.55
C GLY A 222 -8.08 5.37 -26.06
N VAL A 223 -9.37 5.54 -25.81
CA VAL A 223 -10.04 5.33 -24.53
C VAL A 223 -11.15 4.30 -24.76
N GLY A 224 -10.99 3.11 -24.18
CA GLY A 224 -11.97 2.04 -24.19
C GLY A 224 -12.90 2.09 -22.99
N PHE A 225 -14.17 1.78 -23.20
CA PHE A 225 -15.19 1.72 -22.16
C PHE A 225 -15.83 0.33 -22.12
N ASP A 226 -15.82 -0.30 -20.95
CA ASP A 226 -16.70 -1.44 -20.70
C ASP A 226 -18.08 -0.91 -20.35
N MET A 227 -19.07 -1.35 -21.13
CA MET A 227 -20.46 -0.92 -20.98
C MET A 227 -21.24 -2.00 -20.27
N ILE A 228 -22.01 -1.61 -19.25
CA ILE A 228 -23.10 -2.46 -18.77
C ILE A 228 -24.37 -1.99 -19.47
N VAL A 229 -24.95 -2.86 -20.29
CA VAL A 229 -26.31 -2.68 -20.80
C VAL A 229 -27.23 -3.26 -19.74
N GLU A 230 -28.03 -2.43 -19.08
CA GLU A 230 -29.07 -2.97 -18.21
C GLU A 230 -29.98 -3.86 -19.07
N PRO A 231 -30.18 -5.15 -18.70
CA PRO A 231 -31.09 -5.99 -19.45
C PRO A 231 -32.45 -5.30 -19.47
N ALA A 232 -33.01 -5.12 -20.67
CA ALA A 232 -34.34 -4.54 -20.83
C ALA A 232 -35.27 -5.23 -19.81
N SER A 233 -36.03 -4.42 -19.06
CA SER A 233 -36.73 -4.73 -17.80
C SER A 233 -37.77 -5.86 -17.84
N ASP A 234 -37.72 -6.76 -18.83
CA ASP A 234 -38.68 -7.82 -19.12
C ASP A 234 -38.18 -9.24 -18.72
N ALA A 235 -37.08 -9.35 -17.98
CA ALA A 235 -36.49 -10.65 -17.60
C ALA A 235 -36.90 -11.11 -16.20
N SER A 236 -37.88 -11.99 -16.13
CA SER A 236 -38.18 -12.86 -14.99
C SER A 236 -37.11 -13.95 -14.75
N GLN A 237 -35.84 -13.69 -15.08
CA GLN A 237 -34.71 -14.60 -14.87
C GLN A 237 -33.62 -13.90 -14.04
N PRO A 238 -33.53 -14.21 -12.73
CA PRO A 238 -32.57 -13.58 -11.82
C PRO A 238 -31.11 -14.04 -12.01
N ASP A 239 -30.83 -15.00 -12.92
CA ASP A 239 -29.51 -15.62 -13.06
C ASP A 239 -28.77 -15.28 -14.37
N SER A 240 -29.30 -14.36 -15.18
CA SER A 240 -28.53 -13.81 -16.30
C SER A 240 -27.53 -12.81 -15.75
N ALA A 241 -26.44 -13.31 -15.19
CA ALA A 241 -25.26 -12.51 -14.84
C ALA A 241 -24.97 -11.57 -16.02
N SER A 242 -24.88 -10.27 -15.73
CA SER A 242 -24.66 -9.19 -16.70
C SER A 242 -23.64 -9.64 -17.75
N GLN A 243 -24.11 -10.00 -18.95
CA GLN A 243 -23.22 -10.31 -20.05
C GLN A 243 -22.51 -9.01 -20.40
N MET A 244 -21.25 -8.89 -19.98
CA MET A 244 -20.39 -7.85 -20.52
C MET A 244 -20.27 -8.13 -22.02
N PRO A 245 -20.46 -7.11 -22.88
CA PRO A 245 -20.22 -7.30 -24.30
C PRO A 245 -18.80 -7.84 -24.52
N ASP A 246 -18.64 -8.79 -25.45
CA ASP A 246 -17.34 -9.44 -25.73
C ASP A 246 -16.25 -8.43 -26.14
N GLU A 247 -16.64 -7.23 -26.60
CA GLU A 247 -15.70 -6.17 -26.97
C GLU A 247 -16.06 -4.83 -26.28
N PRO A 248 -15.08 -4.17 -25.62
CA PRO A 248 -15.26 -2.82 -25.08
C PRO A 248 -15.56 -1.81 -26.18
N LEU A 249 -16.39 -0.82 -25.89
CA LEU A 249 -16.66 0.30 -26.79
C LEU A 249 -15.44 1.22 -26.82
N ARG A 250 -14.75 1.30 -27.95
CA ARG A 250 -13.51 2.07 -28.08
C ARG A 250 -13.71 3.35 -28.86
N PHE A 251 -13.13 4.43 -28.35
CA PHE A 251 -13.08 5.73 -29.02
C PHE A 251 -11.65 6.26 -29.00
N THR A 252 -11.26 6.94 -30.07
CA THR A 252 -10.04 7.74 -30.08
C THR A 252 -10.22 9.00 -29.23
N VAL A 253 -9.12 9.55 -28.73
CA VAL A 253 -9.10 10.86 -28.04
C VAL A 253 -9.76 11.96 -28.90
N GLY A 254 -9.57 11.88 -30.22
CA GLY A 254 -10.18 12.82 -31.18
C GLY A 254 -11.69 12.68 -31.30
N GLU A 255 -12.23 11.45 -31.30
CA GLU A 255 -13.67 11.18 -31.33
C GLU A 255 -14.37 11.66 -30.05
N LEU A 256 -13.72 11.48 -28.90
CA LEU A 256 -14.19 12.04 -27.63
C LEU A 256 -14.03 13.56 -27.57
N GLY A 257 -13.25 14.16 -28.48
CA GLY A 257 -12.93 15.58 -28.50
C GLY A 257 -12.43 16.08 -27.15
N LEU A 258 -11.52 15.31 -26.53
CA LEU A 258 -10.91 15.65 -25.25
C LEU A 258 -9.87 16.75 -25.46
N SER A 259 -9.93 17.78 -24.62
CA SER A 259 -8.90 18.80 -24.53
C SER A 259 -7.63 18.22 -23.90
N ALA A 260 -6.50 18.92 -24.09
CA ALA A 260 -5.23 18.54 -23.45
C ALA A 260 -5.34 18.48 -21.90
N ALA A 261 -6.15 19.36 -21.29
CA ALA A 261 -6.38 19.36 -19.84
C ALA A 261 -7.18 18.12 -19.38
N GLN A 262 -8.18 17.70 -20.15
CA GLN A 262 -8.95 16.48 -19.86
C GLN A 262 -8.09 15.23 -20.08
N MET A 263 -7.25 15.20 -21.12
CA MET A 263 -6.28 14.13 -21.33
C MET A 263 -5.31 13.99 -20.16
N ALA A 264 -4.76 15.09 -19.67
CA ALA A 264 -3.86 15.04 -18.53
C ALA A 264 -4.56 14.66 -17.20
N ILE A 265 -5.88 14.85 -17.08
CA ILE A 265 -6.69 14.27 -15.98
C ILE A 265 -6.77 12.74 -16.13
N ILE A 266 -7.05 12.24 -17.35
CA ILE A 266 -7.17 10.81 -17.66
C ILE A 266 -5.84 10.07 -17.43
N GLU A 267 -4.74 10.64 -17.90
CA GLU A 267 -3.41 10.05 -17.82
C GLU A 267 -2.84 10.03 -16.39
N GLY A 268 -3.52 10.64 -15.42
CA GLY A 268 -2.98 10.86 -14.08
C GLY A 268 -1.76 11.82 -14.05
N ALA A 269 -1.35 12.36 -15.20
CA ALA A 269 -0.23 13.30 -15.34
C ALA A 269 -0.45 14.63 -14.60
N HIS A 270 -1.70 14.93 -14.22
CA HIS A 270 -2.07 16.08 -13.39
C HIS A 270 -2.12 15.78 -11.87
N ASP A 271 -1.38 14.79 -11.37
CA ASP A 271 -1.37 14.44 -9.93
C ASP A 271 -0.16 14.92 -9.10
N PRO A 272 0.31 16.18 -9.22
CA PRO A 272 0.79 16.92 -8.06
C PRO A 272 -0.33 17.87 -7.64
N ARG A 273 -1.39 17.32 -7.04
CA ARG A 273 -2.54 18.12 -6.62
C ARG A 273 -2.33 18.53 -5.17
N PRO A 274 -2.27 19.84 -4.86
CA PRO A 274 -1.98 20.26 -3.51
C PRO A 274 -3.06 19.77 -2.55
N ILE A 275 -2.63 19.42 -1.35
CA ILE A 275 -3.48 19.19 -0.20
C ILE A 275 -3.90 20.56 0.33
N ARG A 276 -5.20 20.82 0.33
CA ARG A 276 -5.78 22.02 0.91
C ARG A 276 -6.08 21.74 2.38
N ILE A 277 -5.62 22.63 3.25
CA ILE A 277 -5.86 22.54 4.68
C ILE A 277 -7.03 23.44 5.03
N TYR A 278 -8.03 22.86 5.66
CA TYR A 278 -9.20 23.57 6.17
C TYR A 278 -9.20 23.50 7.69
N SER A 279 -9.46 24.62 8.35
CA SER A 279 -9.53 24.70 9.81
C SER A 279 -10.74 25.50 10.28
N GLY A 280 -11.28 25.15 11.45
CA GLY A 280 -12.34 25.90 12.10
C GLY A 280 -12.96 25.16 13.29
N SER A 281 -13.76 25.87 14.08
CA SER A 281 -14.56 25.30 15.18
C SER A 281 -16.06 25.18 14.85
N GLY A 282 -16.50 25.83 13.78
CA GLY A 282 -17.89 25.93 13.36
C GLY A 282 -18.37 24.77 12.44
N PRO A 283 -19.55 24.94 11.80
CA PRO A 283 -20.07 23.99 10.81
C PRO A 283 -19.39 24.10 9.44
N VAL A 284 -18.63 25.19 9.20
CA VAL A 284 -17.88 25.43 7.97
C VAL A 284 -16.41 25.61 8.34
N LEU A 285 -15.53 24.89 7.65
CA LEU A 285 -14.09 25.00 7.80
C LEU A 285 -13.56 25.90 6.69
N THR A 286 -12.71 26.87 7.05
CA THR A 286 -12.11 27.82 6.10
C THR A 286 -10.76 27.31 5.64
N GLU A 287 -10.41 27.54 4.37
CA GLU A 287 -9.08 27.21 3.85
C GLU A 287 -8.02 28.07 4.52
N THR A 288 -6.99 27.44 5.10
CA THR A 288 -5.89 28.10 5.82
C THR A 288 -4.54 27.92 5.13
N ALA A 289 -4.36 26.84 4.38
CA ALA A 289 -3.13 26.57 3.63
C ALA A 289 -3.38 25.70 2.38
N VAL A 290 -2.41 25.75 1.46
CA VAL A 290 -2.34 24.90 0.27
C VAL A 290 -0.93 24.33 0.23
N LEU A 291 -0.79 23.02 0.40
CA LEU A 291 0.49 22.35 0.62
C LEU A 291 0.73 21.33 -0.49
N ASP A 292 1.96 21.20 -0.95
CA ASP A 292 2.30 20.25 -2.02
C ASP A 292 2.40 18.82 -1.46
N GLY A 293 1.59 17.91 -2.01
CA GLY A 293 1.63 16.50 -1.68
C GLY A 293 0.37 15.75 -2.03
N TRP A 294 0.32 14.46 -1.72
CA TRP A 294 -0.76 13.58 -2.15
C TRP A 294 -1.27 12.64 -1.05
N ARG A 295 -0.50 12.43 0.02
CA ARG A 295 -0.93 11.80 1.28
C ARG A 295 -0.69 12.73 2.45
N ALA A 296 -1.55 12.62 3.45
CA ALA A 296 -1.36 13.29 4.72
C ALA A 296 -1.77 12.39 5.88
N SER A 297 -1.18 12.64 7.04
CA SER A 297 -1.55 12.10 8.34
C SER A 297 -1.57 13.29 9.29
N ALA A 298 -2.44 13.25 10.28
CA ALA A 298 -2.69 14.37 11.18
C ALA A 298 -2.87 13.87 12.60
N VAL A 299 -2.34 14.62 13.56
CA VAL A 299 -2.67 14.49 14.98
C VAL A 299 -2.91 15.87 15.57
N GLY A 300 -3.86 15.96 16.49
CA GLY A 300 -4.07 17.14 17.31
C GLY A 300 -3.69 16.88 18.76
N ASN A 301 -3.21 17.91 19.43
CA ASN A 301 -2.76 17.85 20.83
C ASN A 301 -2.91 19.20 21.54
N ASP A 302 -2.48 19.26 22.81
CA ASP A 302 -2.54 20.48 23.62
C ASP A 302 -1.72 21.66 23.07
N SER A 303 -0.72 21.39 22.22
CA SER A 303 0.12 22.40 21.58
C SER A 303 -0.40 22.84 20.21
N GLY A 304 -1.42 22.17 19.66
CA GLY A 304 -2.04 22.46 18.38
C GLY A 304 -2.14 21.23 17.47
N PHE A 305 -1.69 21.38 16.23
CA PHE A 305 -1.81 20.40 15.17
C PHE A 305 -0.46 20.06 14.56
N VAL A 306 -0.30 18.80 14.21
CA VAL A 306 0.84 18.29 13.47
C VAL A 306 0.33 17.54 12.25
N LEU A 307 0.82 17.90 11.07
CA LEU A 307 0.53 17.25 9.80
C LEU A 307 1.81 16.70 9.18
N LEU A 308 1.78 15.44 8.79
CA LEU A 308 2.83 14.83 7.98
C LEU A 308 2.32 14.71 6.54
N ILE A 309 3.02 15.30 5.57
CA ILE A 309 2.62 15.31 4.16
C ILE A 309 3.69 14.64 3.29
N ASP A 310 3.25 13.68 2.46
CA ASP A 310 4.07 13.06 1.41
C ASP A 310 3.94 13.88 0.12
N ALA A 311 5.04 14.52 -0.28
CA ALA A 311 5.15 15.29 -1.52
C ALA A 311 5.38 14.42 -2.77
N GLY A 312 5.59 13.11 -2.61
CA GLY A 312 6.09 12.20 -3.63
C GLY A 312 7.62 12.16 -3.66
N GLY A 313 8.17 11.15 -4.36
CA GLY A 313 9.63 11.00 -4.49
C GLY A 313 10.37 10.72 -3.17
N GLY A 314 9.66 10.23 -2.15
CA GLY A 314 10.22 9.96 -0.82
C GLY A 314 10.40 11.22 0.04
N MET A 315 9.90 12.38 -0.40
CA MET A 315 9.96 13.63 0.34
C MET A 315 8.75 13.76 1.27
N VAL A 316 9.01 13.86 2.57
CA VAL A 316 8.00 14.06 3.61
C VAL A 316 8.29 15.38 4.33
N THR A 317 7.26 16.19 4.53
CA THR A 317 7.34 17.47 5.24
C THR A 317 6.42 17.44 6.47
N LEU A 318 6.94 17.92 7.59
CA LEU A 318 6.19 18.11 8.82
C LEU A 318 5.68 19.55 8.86
N PHE A 319 4.39 19.71 9.05
CA PHE A 319 3.78 20.99 9.26
C PHE A 319 3.19 21.06 10.67
N THR A 320 3.50 22.12 11.39
CA THR A 320 2.99 22.36 12.75
C THR A 320 2.17 23.64 12.78
N SER A 321 1.09 23.65 13.56
CA SER A 321 0.24 24.82 13.72
C SER A 321 -0.42 24.86 15.10
N PRO A 322 -0.20 25.89 15.92
CA PRO A 322 -0.84 26.00 17.22
C PRO A 322 -2.37 26.13 17.18
N ASP A 323 -2.91 26.70 16.10
CA ASP A 323 -4.33 27.07 15.96
C ASP A 323 -4.99 26.56 14.67
N GLY A 324 -4.22 25.84 13.84
CA GLY A 324 -4.63 25.39 12.51
C GLY A 324 -4.72 26.50 11.46
N GLN A 325 -4.36 27.74 11.80
CA GLN A 325 -4.43 28.92 10.92
C GLN A 325 -3.06 29.26 10.34
N ALA A 326 -2.04 29.35 11.19
CA ALA A 326 -0.67 29.63 10.77
C ALA A 326 0.18 28.35 10.82
N TRP A 327 0.80 28.01 9.69
CA TRP A 327 1.56 26.77 9.55
C TRP A 327 3.05 27.08 9.42
N SER A 328 3.86 26.39 10.22
CA SER A 328 5.31 26.28 10.03
C SER A 328 5.63 24.93 9.41
N ASP A 329 6.53 24.92 8.41
CA ASP A 329 7.04 23.70 7.83
C ASP A 329 8.46 23.40 8.30
N GLN A 330 8.74 22.12 8.42
CA GLN A 330 10.08 21.57 8.59
C GLN A 330 10.22 20.49 7.53
N THR A 331 11.20 20.65 6.66
CA THR A 331 11.61 19.60 5.72
C THR A 331 12.96 19.09 6.19
N PRO A 332 13.16 17.78 6.37
CA PRO A 332 14.44 17.26 6.83
C PRO A 332 15.53 17.57 5.79
N ASP A 333 16.72 17.93 6.26
CA ASP A 333 17.88 18.13 5.40
C ASP A 333 18.26 16.78 4.75
N ALA A 334 17.69 16.53 3.57
CA ALA A 334 17.82 15.31 2.77
C ALA A 334 17.26 14.03 3.43
N LEU A 335 16.09 13.59 2.95
CA LEU A 335 15.66 12.22 3.20
C LEU A 335 16.39 11.26 2.22
N PRO A 336 17.07 10.17 2.65
CA PRO A 336 17.33 9.02 1.79
C PRO A 336 16.07 8.63 1.01
N ALA A 337 16.27 8.25 -0.25
CA ALA A 337 15.29 8.32 -1.35
C ALA A 337 14.01 7.45 -1.19
N ARG A 338 13.77 6.80 -0.04
CA ARG A 338 12.71 5.79 0.13
C ARG A 338 12.08 5.74 1.54
N ALA A 339 11.81 6.87 2.18
CA ALA A 339 10.87 6.86 3.31
C ALA A 339 9.47 6.48 2.80
N ARG A 340 8.84 5.44 3.37
CA ARG A 340 7.46 5.07 3.06
C ARG A 340 6.52 5.76 4.03
N PHE A 341 5.57 6.53 3.51
CA PHE A 341 4.58 7.25 4.30
C PHE A 341 3.78 6.33 5.26
N ASP A 342 3.49 5.11 4.81
CA ASP A 342 2.70 4.10 5.55
C ASP A 342 3.45 3.54 6.77
N SER A 343 4.71 3.92 6.97
CA SER A 343 5.55 3.50 8.09
C SER A 343 5.86 4.65 9.05
N SER A 344 4.87 5.54 9.25
CA SER A 344 4.93 6.62 10.22
C SER A 344 3.86 6.45 11.30
N ALA A 345 4.17 6.90 12.51
CA ALA A 345 3.22 6.99 13.61
C ALA A 345 3.41 8.35 14.33
N LEU A 346 2.32 8.96 14.75
CA LEU A 346 2.35 10.23 15.49
C LEU A 346 1.93 9.98 16.94
N GLU A 347 2.72 10.51 17.88
CA GLU A 347 2.37 10.56 19.30
C GLU A 347 1.56 11.82 19.64
N SER A 348 0.89 11.82 20.80
CA SER A 348 0.15 13.00 21.29
C SER A 348 1.03 14.21 21.49
N ASP A 349 2.32 14.07 21.80
CA ASP A 349 3.19 15.23 22.00
C ASP A 349 3.60 15.90 20.66
N GLY A 350 3.16 15.34 19.53
CA GLY A 350 3.53 15.79 18.19
C GLY A 350 4.81 15.16 17.66
N THR A 351 5.42 14.23 18.39
CA THR A 351 6.53 13.42 17.92
C THR A 351 6.06 12.51 16.78
N VAL A 352 6.77 12.60 15.66
CA VAL A 352 6.62 11.71 14.52
C VAL A 352 7.73 10.68 14.57
N TRP A 353 7.31 9.42 14.59
CA TRP A 353 8.19 8.29 14.41
C TRP A 353 8.10 7.79 12.98
N MET A 354 9.24 7.51 12.38
CA MET A 354 9.33 7.04 11.00
C MET A 354 10.27 5.84 10.92
N LEU A 355 9.82 4.82 10.17
CA LEU A 355 10.72 3.80 9.68
C LEU A 355 11.36 4.26 8.37
N ARG A 356 12.68 4.15 8.31
CA ARG A 356 13.48 4.50 7.14
C ARG A 356 14.24 3.28 6.68
N THR A 357 14.35 3.10 5.37
CA THR A 357 15.13 2.01 4.78
C THR A 357 16.24 2.59 3.91
N ASP A 358 17.47 2.16 4.13
CA ASP A 358 18.61 2.45 3.26
C ASP A 358 19.25 1.12 2.84
N GLY A 359 19.08 0.76 1.57
CA GLY A 359 19.42 -0.58 1.08
C GLY A 359 18.64 -1.67 1.83
N THR A 360 19.38 -2.53 2.53
CA THR A 360 18.83 -3.61 3.38
C THR A 360 18.60 -3.19 4.82
N ASP A 361 19.13 -2.04 5.23
CA ASP A 361 19.07 -1.60 6.62
C ASP A 361 17.78 -0.83 6.89
N SER A 362 17.15 -1.14 8.02
CA SER A 362 16.01 -0.40 8.55
C SER A 362 16.43 0.41 9.78
N TYR A 363 16.03 1.67 9.82
CA TYR A 363 16.31 2.61 10.88
C TYR A 363 15.01 3.20 11.39
N LEU A 364 14.89 3.30 12.70
CA LEU A 364 13.84 4.08 13.32
C LEU A 364 14.37 5.48 13.57
N THR A 365 13.63 6.48 13.11
CA THR A 365 13.93 7.87 13.38
C THR A 365 12.77 8.56 14.08
N ARG A 366 13.12 9.60 14.83
CA ARG A 366 12.21 10.41 15.60
C ARG A 366 12.37 11.86 15.18
N TRP A 367 11.26 12.50 14.94
CA TRP A 367 11.19 13.89 14.53
C TRP A 367 10.14 14.63 15.35
N SER A 368 10.51 15.76 15.93
CA SER A 368 9.60 16.61 16.71
C SER A 368 9.69 18.05 16.23
N ASP A 369 8.70 18.87 16.61
CA ASP A 369 8.72 20.29 16.27
C ASP A 369 10.01 20.98 16.75
N GLY A 370 10.71 21.61 15.82
CA GLY A 370 11.93 22.37 16.07
C GLY A 370 13.19 21.52 16.24
N SER A 371 13.10 20.20 16.05
CA SER A 371 14.23 19.29 16.03
C SER A 371 14.53 18.79 14.62
N SER A 372 15.79 18.46 14.37
CA SER A 372 16.16 17.67 13.19
C SER A 372 15.68 16.23 13.37
N ASP A 373 15.42 15.54 12.26
CA ASP A 373 15.22 14.08 12.27
C ASP A 373 16.41 13.39 12.96
N VAL A 374 16.15 12.66 14.04
CA VAL A 374 17.17 11.95 14.81
C VAL A 374 16.99 10.45 14.58
N GLN A 375 18.03 9.81 14.06
CA GLN A 375 18.09 8.35 14.07
C GLN A 375 18.18 7.86 15.52
N VAL A 376 17.17 7.12 15.96
CA VAL A 376 17.07 6.58 17.32
C VAL A 376 17.76 5.23 17.40
N THR A 377 17.40 4.30 16.50
CA THR A 377 18.02 2.99 16.45
C THR A 377 18.13 2.45 15.03
N ARG A 378 19.10 1.56 14.83
CA ARG A 378 19.14 0.68 13.66
C ARG A 378 18.46 -0.61 14.08
N LEU A 379 17.44 -1.03 13.34
CA LEU A 379 16.71 -2.28 13.60
C LEU A 379 17.50 -3.52 13.12
N GLY A 380 18.79 -3.39 12.81
CA GLY A 380 19.68 -4.48 12.45
C GLY A 380 19.17 -5.33 11.29
N ASP A 381 19.34 -6.65 11.40
CA ASP A 381 18.87 -7.67 10.44
C ASP A 381 17.34 -7.88 10.50
N PHE A 382 16.61 -7.08 11.26
CA PHE A 382 15.16 -7.18 11.20
C PHE A 382 14.66 -6.73 9.83
N PRO A 383 13.72 -7.51 9.26
CA PRO A 383 13.02 -7.15 8.04
C PRO A 383 12.27 -5.82 8.20
N PRO A 384 11.81 -5.22 7.08
CA PRO A 384 10.95 -4.05 7.14
C PRO A 384 9.74 -4.31 8.04
N LEU A 385 9.39 -3.33 8.88
CA LEU A 385 8.19 -3.41 9.71
C LEU A 385 6.97 -3.47 8.78
N ALA A 386 6.08 -4.43 9.04
CA ALA A 386 4.81 -4.57 8.34
C ALA A 386 3.77 -3.57 8.88
N GLN A 387 3.78 -3.35 10.19
CA GLN A 387 2.94 -2.35 10.86
C GLN A 387 3.72 -1.67 11.98
N PHE A 388 3.39 -0.41 12.21
CA PHE A 388 4.03 0.43 13.19
C PHE A 388 3.00 1.34 13.87
N SER A 389 3.08 1.48 15.19
CA SER A 389 2.16 2.25 16.01
C SER A 389 2.92 2.91 17.16
N ALA A 390 2.54 4.14 17.48
CA ALA A 390 3.08 4.93 18.57
C ALA A 390 1.94 5.42 19.47
N GLY A 391 2.23 5.58 20.75
CA GLY A 391 1.31 6.13 21.74
C GLY A 391 2.07 6.51 23.02
N PRO A 392 1.37 7.00 24.05
CA PRO A 392 2.04 7.48 25.28
C PRO A 392 2.91 6.43 25.98
N ALA A 393 2.63 5.14 25.77
CA ALA A 393 3.42 4.04 26.34
C ALA A 393 4.66 3.63 25.50
N GLY A 394 4.95 4.35 24.41
CA GLY A 394 6.05 4.08 23.48
C GLY A 394 5.57 3.54 22.13
N LEU A 395 6.30 2.56 21.60
CA LEU A 395 6.16 2.04 20.24
C LEU A 395 5.82 0.55 20.24
N ALA A 396 4.93 0.13 19.34
CA ALA A 396 4.75 -1.25 18.98
C ALA A 396 4.84 -1.43 17.47
N ALA A 397 5.37 -2.58 17.07
CA ALA A 397 5.55 -2.90 15.67
C ALA A 397 5.32 -4.39 15.42
N THR A 398 5.00 -4.70 14.16
CA THR A 398 5.10 -6.06 13.63
C THR A 398 6.10 -6.06 12.48
N ALA A 399 6.87 -7.13 12.36
CA ALA A 399 7.92 -7.29 11.37
C ALA A 399 7.81 -8.67 10.73
N THR A 400 8.12 -8.81 9.44
CA THR A 400 7.97 -10.08 8.71
C THR A 400 9.31 -10.55 8.17
N GLN A 401 9.93 -11.54 8.81
CA GLN A 401 11.26 -12.01 8.43
C GLN A 401 11.10 -13.13 7.42
N PRO A 402 11.75 -13.05 6.24
CA PRO A 402 11.89 -14.24 5.42
C PRO A 402 12.50 -15.31 6.31
N ARG A 403 11.83 -16.46 6.50
CA ARG A 403 12.40 -17.55 7.30
C ARG A 403 13.78 -17.83 6.73
N SER A 404 14.81 -17.54 7.53
CA SER A 404 16.18 -17.86 7.16
C SER A 404 16.16 -19.33 6.77
N GLN A 405 16.56 -19.64 5.55
CA GLN A 405 16.84 -21.03 5.14
C GLN A 405 18.08 -21.57 5.87
N SER A 406 18.31 -21.11 7.10
CA SER A 406 19.31 -21.63 8.01
C SER A 406 18.91 -23.06 8.32
N SER A 407 19.76 -23.99 7.87
CA SER A 407 19.85 -25.41 8.23
C SER A 407 19.70 -26.42 7.10
N ALA A 408 19.64 -26.00 5.83
CA ALA A 408 20.19 -26.86 4.77
C ALA A 408 21.73 -26.72 4.78
N GLU A 409 22.38 -27.19 5.86
CA GLU A 409 23.84 -27.31 5.95
C GLU A 409 24.32 -28.24 4.82
N GLY A 410 24.65 -27.66 3.66
CA GLY A 410 25.21 -28.40 2.53
C GLY A 410 24.91 -27.86 1.13
N SER A 411 23.98 -26.91 0.95
CA SER A 411 23.81 -26.25 -0.36
C SER A 411 24.39 -24.85 -0.30
N ASP A 412 25.47 -24.63 -1.04
CA ASP A 412 26.12 -23.33 -1.30
C ASP A 412 25.10 -22.16 -1.36
N THR A 413 25.03 -21.37 -0.28
CA THR A 413 23.91 -20.48 0.08
C THR A 413 23.97 -19.08 -0.54
N SER A 414 24.13 -18.98 -1.87
CA SER A 414 23.69 -17.81 -2.65
C SER A 414 22.49 -18.12 -3.56
N GLY A 415 22.11 -19.39 -3.66
CA GLY A 415 21.04 -19.87 -4.52
C GLY A 415 19.65 -19.55 -3.99
N ARG A 416 19.18 -18.31 -4.19
CA ARG A 416 17.76 -18.20 -4.56
C ARG A 416 17.53 -19.14 -5.75
N PRO A 417 16.40 -19.85 -5.83
CA PRO A 417 16.11 -20.72 -6.95
C PRO A 417 16.21 -19.89 -8.22
N VAL A 418 17.19 -20.22 -9.06
CA VAL A 418 17.36 -19.59 -10.35
C VAL A 418 16.37 -20.31 -11.25
N GLY A 419 15.34 -19.60 -11.70
CA GLY A 419 14.51 -20.09 -12.77
C GLY A 419 15.36 -20.29 -14.00
N ARG A 420 15.38 -21.49 -14.57
CA ARG A 420 16.19 -21.82 -15.73
C ARG A 420 15.36 -22.52 -16.78
N VAL A 421 15.43 -22.03 -18.01
CA VAL A 421 14.90 -22.73 -19.18
C VAL A 421 15.93 -22.71 -20.28
N ALA A 422 16.28 -23.89 -20.79
CA ALA A 422 17.25 -24.04 -21.87
C ALA A 422 16.51 -24.20 -23.20
N LYS A 423 16.90 -23.42 -24.21
CA LYS A 423 16.32 -23.41 -25.54
C LYS A 423 17.36 -23.02 -26.59
N ASP A 424 17.41 -23.78 -27.68
CA ASP A 424 18.25 -23.50 -28.86
C ASP A 424 19.74 -23.24 -28.58
N GLY A 425 20.32 -23.90 -27.56
CA GLY A 425 21.72 -23.73 -27.19
C GLY A 425 21.97 -22.60 -26.19
N TYR A 426 20.93 -21.89 -25.77
CA TYR A 426 20.95 -20.87 -24.74
C TYR A 426 20.16 -21.31 -23.50
N GLU A 427 20.44 -20.69 -22.36
CA GLU A 427 19.69 -20.87 -21.11
C GLU A 427 19.33 -19.50 -20.56
N LEU A 428 18.03 -19.25 -20.39
CA LEU A 428 17.55 -18.06 -19.69
C LEU A 428 17.57 -18.34 -18.19
N ARG A 429 18.24 -17.47 -17.43
CA ARG A 429 18.39 -17.56 -15.98
C ARG A 429 17.76 -16.35 -15.33
N TYR A 430 16.83 -16.57 -14.41
CA TYR A 430 16.26 -15.49 -13.59
C TYR A 430 16.84 -15.47 -12.19
N GLY A 431 17.19 -14.28 -11.69
CA GLY A 431 17.87 -14.09 -10.40
C GLY A 431 19.39 -14.07 -10.47
N GLU A 432 19.96 -14.12 -11.68
CA GLU A 432 21.38 -13.89 -11.95
C GLU A 432 21.48 -12.65 -12.88
N PRO A 433 21.93 -11.47 -12.43
CA PRO A 433 22.20 -11.07 -11.04
C PRO A 433 20.90 -11.02 -10.22
N GLN A 434 20.99 -10.80 -8.90
CA GLN A 434 19.82 -10.87 -8.00
C GLN A 434 18.65 -9.98 -8.49
N GLY A 435 17.51 -10.61 -8.80
CA GLY A 435 16.32 -9.94 -9.35
C GLY A 435 16.38 -9.60 -10.85
N GLY A 436 17.48 -9.94 -11.51
CA GLY A 436 17.78 -9.74 -12.92
C GLY A 436 17.54 -10.98 -13.79
N VAL A 437 17.89 -10.86 -15.07
CA VAL A 437 17.81 -11.93 -16.08
C VAL A 437 19.16 -12.04 -16.79
N THR A 438 19.66 -13.26 -16.95
CA THR A 438 20.85 -13.57 -17.74
C THR A 438 20.49 -14.53 -18.87
N LEU A 439 20.96 -14.23 -20.08
CA LEU A 439 21.01 -15.20 -21.16
C LEU A 439 22.39 -15.84 -21.21
N TRP A 440 22.46 -17.15 -20.97
CA TRP A 440 23.70 -17.92 -20.99
C TRP A 440 23.84 -18.70 -22.28
N ASP A 441 24.98 -18.60 -22.96
CA ASP A 441 25.34 -19.47 -24.08
C ASP A 441 25.92 -20.77 -23.52
N LEU A 442 25.25 -21.90 -23.78
CA LEU A 442 25.66 -23.21 -23.25
C LEU A 442 26.90 -23.77 -23.95
N ALA A 443 27.18 -23.35 -25.19
CA ALA A 443 28.33 -23.80 -25.95
C ALA A 443 29.61 -23.02 -25.58
N ALA A 444 29.48 -21.70 -25.40
CA ALA A 444 30.57 -20.84 -24.94
C ALA A 444 30.78 -20.90 -23.42
N ASP A 445 29.77 -21.38 -22.68
CA ASP A 445 29.69 -21.37 -21.22
C ASP A 445 29.93 -19.96 -20.65
N ALA A 446 29.23 -18.98 -21.20
CA ALA A 446 29.37 -17.57 -20.85
C ALA A 446 28.03 -16.83 -20.96
N ALA A 447 27.87 -15.78 -20.15
CA ALA A 447 26.74 -14.86 -20.30
C ALA A 447 26.87 -14.05 -21.59
N VAL A 448 25.82 -14.08 -22.42
CA VAL A 448 25.68 -13.21 -23.59
C VAL A 448 25.04 -11.89 -23.18
N TYR A 449 24.00 -11.98 -22.36
CA TYR A 449 23.29 -10.84 -21.78
C TYR A 449 23.18 -10.99 -20.28
N GLU A 450 23.39 -9.89 -19.57
CA GLU A 450 23.20 -9.79 -18.12
C GLU A 450 22.44 -8.50 -17.82
N PHE A 451 21.21 -8.62 -17.34
CA PHE A 451 20.33 -7.49 -17.01
C PHE A 451 20.03 -7.47 -15.52
N GLY A 452 20.39 -6.39 -14.85
CA GLY A 452 19.95 -6.12 -13.48
C GLY A 452 18.46 -5.79 -13.39
N PRO A 453 17.89 -5.83 -12.17
CA PRO A 453 16.48 -5.49 -11.93
C PRO A 453 16.12 -4.08 -12.44
N GLU A 454 17.05 -3.13 -12.37
CA GLU A 454 16.88 -1.76 -12.87
C GLU A 454 16.66 -1.69 -14.39
N THR A 455 17.25 -2.62 -15.15
CA THR A 455 17.07 -2.68 -16.60
C THR A 455 15.71 -3.28 -16.95
N LEU A 456 15.26 -4.27 -16.17
CA LEU A 456 13.94 -4.88 -16.34
C LEU A 456 12.82 -3.89 -16.00
N ASP A 457 13.03 -2.98 -15.04
CA ASP A 457 12.08 -1.92 -14.68
C ASP A 457 11.93 -0.81 -15.75
N SER A 458 12.73 -0.84 -16.83
CA SER A 458 12.71 0.14 -17.93
C SER A 458 11.43 0.09 -18.78
N ILE A 459 11.10 1.22 -19.40
CA ILE A 459 10.02 1.37 -20.38
C ILE A 459 10.47 0.97 -21.80
N GLU A 460 11.76 0.72 -22.03
CA GLU A 460 12.26 0.23 -23.32
C GLU A 460 12.96 -1.12 -23.10
N PRO A 461 12.85 -2.07 -24.06
CA PRO A 461 13.59 -3.31 -23.95
C PRO A 461 15.08 -3.00 -23.88
N PRO A 462 15.86 -3.79 -23.12
CA PRO A 462 17.31 -3.71 -23.19
C PRO A 462 17.78 -3.85 -24.65
N GLU A 463 18.90 -3.22 -24.97
CA GLU A 463 19.54 -3.40 -26.27
C GLU A 463 19.83 -4.88 -26.53
N GLY A 464 19.48 -5.37 -27.73
CA GLY A 464 19.60 -6.78 -28.09
C GLY A 464 18.43 -7.66 -27.62
N VAL A 465 17.34 -7.07 -27.11
CA VAL A 465 16.12 -7.80 -26.74
C VAL A 465 14.93 -7.21 -27.50
N ARG A 466 14.12 -8.08 -28.09
CA ARG A 466 12.88 -7.73 -28.78
C ARG A 466 11.73 -8.51 -28.19
N GLU A 467 10.62 -7.82 -27.98
CA GLU A 467 9.36 -8.42 -27.58
C GLU A 467 8.41 -8.47 -28.76
N VAL A 468 7.77 -9.61 -28.95
CA VAL A 468 6.72 -9.80 -29.93
C VAL A 468 5.45 -10.20 -29.18
N GLU A 469 4.44 -9.36 -29.28
CA GLU A 469 3.10 -9.58 -28.72
C GLU A 469 2.13 -9.67 -29.92
N GLU A 470 1.60 -10.86 -30.19
CA GLU A 470 0.60 -11.09 -31.22
C GLU A 470 -0.63 -11.78 -30.61
N GLY A 471 -1.63 -10.98 -30.25
CA GLY A 471 -2.84 -11.47 -29.57
C GLY A 471 -2.53 -11.90 -28.14
N ASP A 472 -2.85 -13.17 -27.82
CA ASP A 472 -2.53 -13.76 -26.53
C ASP A 472 -1.12 -14.36 -26.50
N ASP A 473 -0.34 -14.33 -27.58
CA ASP A 473 1.02 -14.88 -27.57
C ASP A 473 2.03 -13.81 -27.16
N PHE A 474 2.94 -14.19 -26.25
CA PHE A 474 4.07 -13.35 -25.83
C PHE A 474 5.38 -14.09 -26.08
N GLU A 475 6.29 -13.43 -26.77
CA GLU A 475 7.62 -13.95 -27.07
C GLU A 475 8.71 -12.93 -26.72
N LEU A 476 9.79 -13.42 -26.11
CA LEU A 476 11.00 -12.67 -25.79
C LEU A 476 12.16 -13.18 -26.64
N THR A 477 12.55 -12.41 -27.64
CA THR A 477 13.64 -12.72 -28.57
C THR A 477 14.90 -11.98 -28.17
N PHE A 478 16.02 -12.69 -28.10
CA PHE A 478 17.36 -12.11 -27.95
C PHE A 478 18.02 -12.07 -29.32
N GLU A 479 18.61 -10.93 -29.66
CA GLU A 479 19.30 -10.68 -30.92
C GLU A 479 20.81 -10.64 -30.68
N ASP A 480 21.61 -11.00 -31.68
CA ASP A 480 23.06 -10.90 -31.61
C ASP A 480 23.46 -9.42 -31.75
N PRO A 481 24.25 -8.86 -30.83
CA PRO A 481 24.55 -7.43 -30.84
C PRO A 481 25.45 -7.01 -32.01
N ASP A 482 26.23 -7.92 -32.57
CA ASP A 482 27.16 -7.64 -33.67
C ASP A 482 26.48 -7.75 -35.05
N THR A 483 25.53 -8.68 -35.19
CA THR A 483 24.92 -9.02 -36.48
C THR A 483 23.46 -8.60 -36.60
N GLY A 484 22.74 -8.46 -35.48
CA GLY A 484 21.29 -8.23 -35.43
C GLY A 484 20.45 -9.45 -35.81
N GLU A 485 21.03 -10.64 -35.85
CA GLU A 485 20.30 -11.90 -36.08
C GLU A 485 19.67 -12.41 -34.78
N ASP A 486 18.49 -13.03 -34.85
CA ASP A 486 17.85 -13.62 -33.67
C ASP A 486 18.70 -14.81 -33.14
N LEU A 487 19.10 -14.75 -31.87
CA LEU A 487 19.82 -15.83 -31.17
C LEU A 487 18.86 -16.92 -30.68
N VAL A 488 17.82 -16.50 -29.93
CA VAL A 488 16.84 -17.40 -29.31
C VAL A 488 15.56 -16.65 -28.98
N THR A 489 14.42 -17.35 -29.04
CA THR A 489 13.11 -16.80 -28.66
C THR A 489 12.45 -17.65 -27.60
N PHE A 490 12.14 -17.08 -26.45
CA PHE A 490 11.40 -17.73 -25.36
C PHE A 490 9.91 -17.40 -25.47
N THR A 491 9.08 -18.43 -25.45
CA THR A 491 7.62 -18.30 -25.46
C THR A 491 7.09 -17.98 -24.07
N ARG A 492 5.80 -17.64 -23.95
CA ARG A 492 5.14 -17.47 -22.66
C ARG A 492 5.35 -18.67 -21.73
N ASP A 493 5.18 -19.89 -22.22
CA ASP A 493 5.31 -21.11 -21.40
C ASP A 493 6.75 -21.31 -20.89
N ASP A 494 7.75 -20.96 -21.72
CA ASP A 494 9.16 -21.00 -21.33
C ASP A 494 9.41 -20.01 -20.17
N LEU A 495 8.87 -18.79 -20.29
CA LEU A 495 9.01 -17.74 -19.29
C LEU A 495 8.23 -18.08 -18.03
N GLU A 496 7.04 -18.66 -18.15
CA GLU A 496 6.27 -19.16 -17.03
C GLU A 496 7.07 -20.17 -16.23
N THR A 497 7.76 -21.11 -16.89
CA THR A 497 8.65 -22.08 -16.23
C THR A 497 9.78 -21.39 -15.46
N VAL A 498 10.39 -20.34 -16.03
CA VAL A 498 11.45 -19.58 -15.36
C VAL A 498 10.91 -18.81 -14.15
N PHE A 499 9.77 -18.14 -14.27
CA PHE A 499 9.24 -17.32 -13.18
C PHE A 499 8.50 -18.15 -12.13
N SER A 500 7.88 -19.27 -12.50
CA SER A 500 7.18 -20.18 -11.60
C SER A 500 8.13 -20.95 -10.68
N ALA A 501 9.34 -21.25 -11.15
CA ALA A 501 10.39 -21.85 -10.32
C ALA A 501 10.70 -21.01 -9.06
N GLN A 502 10.50 -19.68 -9.10
CA GLN A 502 10.59 -18.86 -7.89
C GLN A 502 9.41 -19.06 -6.94
N THR A 503 8.18 -19.13 -7.45
CA THR A 503 6.98 -19.32 -6.64
C THR A 503 6.88 -20.72 -6.03
N GLU A 504 7.36 -21.75 -6.73
CA GLU A 504 7.32 -23.14 -6.25
C GLU A 504 8.42 -23.46 -5.24
N THR A 505 9.62 -22.93 -5.45
CA THR A 505 10.79 -23.24 -4.60
C THR A 505 10.92 -22.26 -3.43
N ALA A 506 10.27 -21.09 -3.48
CA ALA A 506 9.79 -20.43 -2.27
C ALA A 506 8.64 -21.25 -1.68
N GLY A 507 8.92 -22.52 -1.34
CA GLY A 507 7.95 -23.41 -0.71
C GLY A 507 7.27 -22.62 0.38
N SER A 508 5.94 -22.53 0.26
CA SER A 508 4.98 -21.59 0.88
C SER A 508 5.11 -21.49 2.41
N GLN A 509 6.28 -21.10 2.88
CA GLN A 509 6.51 -20.80 4.27
C GLN A 509 6.23 -19.31 4.38
N SER A 510 5.11 -19.03 5.05
CA SER A 510 4.96 -17.87 5.91
C SER A 510 6.28 -17.16 6.21
N PRO A 511 6.60 -15.94 5.72
CA PRO A 511 7.60 -15.16 6.45
C PRO A 511 7.24 -15.19 7.94
N GLU A 512 8.22 -15.46 8.77
CA GLU A 512 8.02 -15.50 10.21
C GLU A 512 7.63 -14.10 10.67
N THR A 513 6.47 -13.98 11.31
CA THR A 513 6.00 -12.69 11.82
C THR A 513 6.46 -12.53 13.25
N TRP A 514 7.01 -11.36 13.54
CA TRP A 514 7.48 -10.93 14.85
C TRP A 514 6.63 -9.76 15.35
N VAL A 515 6.49 -9.67 16.67
CA VAL A 515 5.89 -8.53 17.36
C VAL A 515 6.93 -7.94 18.31
N GLY A 516 7.01 -6.62 18.32
CA GLY A 516 7.99 -5.87 19.10
C GLY A 516 7.37 -4.71 19.85
N TRP A 517 7.96 -4.38 21.00
CA TRP A 517 7.66 -3.17 21.75
C TRP A 517 8.93 -2.48 22.21
N SER A 518 8.88 -1.15 22.29
CA SER A 518 9.93 -0.32 22.87
C SER A 518 9.35 0.93 23.52
N ALA A 519 9.79 1.27 24.74
CA ALA A 519 9.39 2.52 25.39
C ALA A 519 10.02 3.77 24.76
N ASP A 520 11.22 3.64 24.21
CA ASP A 520 12.07 4.76 23.78
C ASP A 520 12.49 4.67 22.31
N GLY A 521 12.13 3.59 21.63
CA GLY A 521 12.56 3.27 20.28
C GLY A 521 13.99 2.74 20.17
N GLU A 522 14.76 2.72 21.26
CA GLU A 522 16.13 2.20 21.29
C GLU A 522 16.16 0.72 21.68
N ASN A 523 15.46 0.38 22.78
CA ASN A 523 15.50 -0.93 23.40
C ASN A 523 14.24 -1.72 23.07
N TRP A 524 14.35 -2.70 22.18
CA TRP A 524 13.19 -3.45 21.68
C TRP A 524 13.09 -4.83 22.29
N GLY A 525 11.91 -5.17 22.80
CA GLY A 525 11.53 -6.52 23.19
C GLY A 525 10.82 -7.23 22.04
N TRP A 526 11.52 -8.10 21.31
CA TRP A 526 10.98 -8.83 20.15
C TRP A 526 10.64 -10.28 20.50
N GLN A 527 9.50 -10.76 19.98
CA GLN A 527 9.06 -12.15 20.07
C GLN A 527 8.45 -12.59 18.74
N THR A 528 8.57 -13.87 18.38
CA THR A 528 7.78 -14.41 17.27
C THR A 528 6.31 -14.38 17.65
N VAL A 529 5.41 -14.23 16.67
CA VAL A 529 3.96 -14.29 16.91
C VAL A 529 3.56 -15.63 17.55
N GLY A 530 4.22 -16.72 17.17
CA GLY A 530 4.06 -18.05 17.77
C GLY A 530 4.33 -18.07 19.28
N GLU A 531 5.45 -17.48 19.70
CA GLU A 531 5.85 -17.39 21.11
C GLU A 531 5.01 -16.39 21.90
N ALA A 532 4.79 -15.18 21.35
CA ALA A 532 4.11 -14.08 22.00
C ALA A 532 2.66 -14.46 22.40
N PHE A 533 1.97 -15.20 21.53
CA PHE A 533 0.55 -15.49 21.66
C PHE A 533 0.24 -16.98 21.92
N GLY A 534 1.28 -17.80 22.11
CA GLY A 534 1.14 -19.24 22.40
C GLY A 534 0.51 -20.03 21.24
N LEU A 535 0.86 -19.69 20.00
CA LEU A 535 0.32 -20.32 18.79
C LEU A 535 1.20 -21.46 18.27
N GLY A 536 2.39 -21.67 18.84
CA GLY A 536 3.35 -22.66 18.34
C GLY A 536 3.80 -22.30 16.93
N ASP A 537 3.83 -23.29 16.03
CA ASP A 537 4.25 -23.12 14.63
C ASP A 537 3.10 -22.67 13.70
N ALA A 538 1.95 -22.29 14.25
CA ALA A 538 0.82 -21.85 13.44
C ALA A 538 1.17 -20.57 12.67
N GLU A 539 0.69 -20.50 11.44
CA GLU A 539 0.92 -19.37 10.59
C GLU A 539 -0.05 -18.26 10.94
N ALA A 540 0.49 -17.11 11.32
CA ALA A 540 -0.31 -16.01 11.80
C ALA A 540 0.30 -14.66 11.44
N SER A 541 -0.56 -13.69 11.18
CA SER A 541 -0.20 -12.28 11.09
C SER A 541 -0.71 -11.55 12.33
N ALA A 542 -0.03 -10.46 12.68
CA ALA A 542 -0.42 -9.61 13.79
C ALA A 542 -0.51 -8.14 13.37
N SER A 543 -1.48 -7.45 13.93
CA SER A 543 -1.63 -6.00 13.88
C SER A 543 -1.64 -5.44 15.29
N VAL A 544 -0.92 -4.33 15.52
CA VAL A 544 -0.74 -3.76 16.86
C VAL A 544 -1.19 -2.31 16.95
N ALA A 545 -1.70 -1.93 18.13
CA ALA A 545 -1.98 -0.55 18.50
C ALA A 545 -1.52 -0.27 19.94
N MET A 546 -0.83 0.85 20.11
CA MET A 546 -0.41 1.43 21.39
C MET A 546 -1.54 2.23 22.04
N GLY A 547 -1.77 1.99 23.33
CA GLY A 547 -2.58 2.85 24.20
C GLY A 547 -1.73 3.61 25.22
N GLU A 548 -2.36 4.14 26.27
CA GLU A 548 -1.70 4.95 27.31
C GLU A 548 -0.67 4.13 28.13
N ASN A 549 -1.00 2.88 28.48
CA ASN A 549 -0.14 1.99 29.28
C ASN A 549 -0.28 0.51 28.89
N TYR A 550 -0.80 0.26 27.68
CA TYR A 550 -1.09 -1.07 27.19
C TYR A 550 -0.87 -1.14 25.68
N VAL A 551 -0.76 -2.37 25.16
CA VAL A 551 -0.69 -2.66 23.72
C VAL A 551 -1.74 -3.70 23.41
N ILE A 552 -2.47 -3.48 22.31
CA ILE A 552 -3.43 -4.43 21.78
C ILE A 552 -2.85 -5.04 20.51
N ALA A 553 -3.00 -6.35 20.38
CA ALA A 553 -2.71 -7.09 19.17
C ALA A 553 -3.97 -7.80 18.66
N SER A 554 -4.27 -7.65 17.37
CA SER A 554 -5.16 -8.54 16.63
C SER A 554 -4.30 -9.55 15.90
N VAL A 555 -4.55 -10.83 16.14
CA VAL A 555 -3.81 -11.94 15.54
C VAL A 555 -4.74 -12.74 14.66
N GLN A 556 -4.43 -12.77 13.37
CA GLN A 556 -5.15 -13.57 12.40
C GLN A 556 -4.37 -14.87 12.19
N VAL A 557 -4.99 -16.00 12.54
CA VAL A 557 -4.41 -17.33 12.31
C VAL A 557 -4.91 -17.84 10.95
N PHE A 558 -4.01 -18.39 10.15
CA PHE A 558 -4.33 -18.94 8.84
C PHE A 558 -4.38 -20.46 8.91
N ASP A 559 -5.44 -21.04 8.36
CA ASP A 559 -5.52 -22.48 8.15
C ASP A 559 -4.88 -22.81 6.80
N VAL A 560 -3.76 -23.52 6.84
CA VAL A 560 -3.05 -23.99 5.64
C VAL A 560 -3.60 -25.36 5.28
N ALA A 561 -4.59 -25.39 4.37
CA ALA A 561 -5.06 -26.64 3.80
C ALA A 561 -4.26 -26.93 2.51
N ALA A 562 -3.42 -27.96 2.56
CA ALA A 562 -2.88 -28.55 1.35
C ALA A 562 -4.03 -29.21 0.59
N SER A 563 -4.39 -28.65 -0.56
CA SER A 563 -5.39 -29.29 -1.44
C SER A 563 -4.68 -30.39 -2.23
N ASP A 564 -5.03 -31.65 -1.97
CA ASP A 564 -4.60 -32.77 -2.79
C ASP A 564 -5.39 -32.72 -4.13
N SER A 565 -4.89 -31.96 -5.10
CA SER A 565 -5.39 -31.93 -6.48
C SER A 565 -5.08 -33.26 -7.18
N SER A 566 -5.87 -34.28 -6.87
CA SER A 566 -5.57 -35.69 -7.16
C SER A 566 -5.79 -36.19 -8.60
N GLU A 567 -5.92 -35.34 -9.63
CA GLU A 567 -6.16 -35.84 -11.01
C GLU A 567 -5.30 -35.26 -12.14
N SER A 568 -4.53 -34.21 -11.91
CA SER A 568 -3.50 -33.73 -12.85
C SER A 568 -2.25 -33.46 -12.05
N GLY A 569 -1.19 -34.23 -12.27
CA GLY A 569 0.04 -34.21 -11.45
C GLY A 569 0.86 -32.92 -11.46
N ASP A 570 0.24 -31.77 -11.71
CA ASP A 570 0.86 -30.46 -11.77
C ASP A 570 0.15 -29.52 -10.77
N HIS A 571 0.95 -29.01 -9.84
CA HIS A 571 0.69 -27.94 -8.87
C HIS A 571 -0.29 -28.26 -7.71
N ALA A 572 0.28 -28.45 -6.52
CA ALA A 572 -0.48 -28.36 -5.26
C ALA A 572 -0.79 -26.88 -4.98
N THR A 573 -2.06 -26.49 -5.02
CA THR A 573 -2.46 -25.13 -4.67
C THR A 573 -2.62 -25.02 -3.15
N VAL A 574 -1.89 -24.10 -2.52
CA VAL A 574 -2.08 -23.76 -1.11
C VAL A 574 -3.18 -22.71 -1.04
N THR A 575 -4.36 -23.12 -0.56
CA THR A 575 -5.45 -22.19 -0.26
C THR A 575 -5.35 -21.71 1.17
N TRP A 576 -5.27 -20.39 1.32
CA TRP A 576 -5.28 -19.71 2.60
C TRP A 576 -6.71 -19.31 2.92
N SER A 577 -7.32 -19.94 3.93
CA SER A 577 -8.56 -19.44 4.50
C SER A 577 -8.26 -18.56 5.70
N ASN A 578 -8.92 -17.40 5.76
CA ASN A 578 -8.92 -16.56 6.95
C ASN A 578 -9.51 -17.37 8.11
N GLY A 579 -8.66 -17.76 9.07
CA GLY A 579 -9.09 -18.40 10.29
C GLY A 579 -9.70 -17.41 11.28
N ALA A 580 -9.96 -17.90 12.49
CA ALA A 580 -10.48 -17.07 13.57
C ALA A 580 -9.46 -15.98 13.96
N SER A 581 -9.97 -14.78 14.20
CA SER A 581 -9.17 -13.69 14.76
C SER A 581 -9.16 -13.78 16.28
N ARG A 582 -7.99 -13.55 16.87
CA ARG A 582 -7.76 -13.61 18.32
C ARG A 582 -7.21 -12.27 18.78
N TRP A 583 -7.61 -11.84 19.97
CA TRP A 583 -7.24 -10.53 20.50
C TRP A 583 -6.41 -10.69 21.76
N PHE A 584 -5.33 -9.92 21.84
CA PHE A 584 -4.40 -9.98 22.96
C PHE A 584 -4.08 -8.58 23.46
N ILE A 585 -3.95 -8.45 24.77
CA ILE A 585 -3.53 -7.23 25.44
C ILE A 585 -2.29 -7.50 26.29
N ALA A 586 -1.33 -6.59 26.25
CA ALA A 586 -0.20 -6.54 27.15
C ALA A 586 -0.23 -5.24 27.95
N ARG A 587 0.10 -5.30 29.24
CA ARG A 587 0.32 -4.12 30.10
C ARG A 587 1.80 -3.78 30.11
N MET A 588 2.11 -2.49 29.99
CA MET A 588 3.50 -2.04 29.97
C MET A 588 4.11 -2.08 31.38
N PRO A 589 5.40 -2.42 31.50
CA PRO A 589 6.08 -2.66 32.79
C PRO A 589 6.31 -1.41 33.65
#